data_AF-A0A7C3UUD5-F1
#
_entry.id   AF-A0A7C3UUD5-F1
#
_cell.length_a   1.000
_cell.length_b   1.000
_cell.length_c   1.000
_cell.angle_alpha   90.00
_cell.angle_beta   90.00
_cell.angle_gamma   90.00
#
_symmetry.space_group_name_H-M   'P 1'
#
loop_
_entity.id
_entity.type
_entity.pdbx_description
1 polymer ?
#
loop_
_entity_poly.entity_id
_entity_poly.type
_entity_poly.pdbx_seq_one_letter_code
_entity_poly.pdbx_strand_id
1 'polypeptide(L)'
;MNLLFFLFAFYNPNQWQHLLYFDEPIAATASLSNLYFALADGILVFDRREIKFIKTLTKVDGIPEGIKLIAYDQFLASLVILTKETLTLFQPLTRIKANYFLPFSPRALGIGEKNICFLTEKDKYIFDREKKRFRRVKAFPDTSILWHGEEFSRKVRDYIFLTPYQIMDEDLVTYPMNLVFPEGRRLWVGVKGYGILVYDLNTQQKIKEFRFPPGRVKKIIRQEDGLWFLGDNFFLRCREGLEDWEYFLIRPGKIFAAQSPLFARPFLEIFQNQRIVSLTRQDGRLFFATLDKFYIYDSATEHREEIPLSGITDLLPLSSDALLVLTENGAFSYQIKNGELEEIIDPKGDLKFGVFAGGVNNSGKIFAIRGGFLRLSPSGNWEGFIIPGIDLSRLIRNLATRDDYLFLALENEGLFAFNQKENRYQIIKEKDGLLSLNLNALYLDKEYLWIASDKGISRLRYKDLF
;
A
#
# COMPACT_ATOMS: atom_id res chain seq x y z
N MET A 1 17.00 -27.02 -34.68
CA MET A 1 17.64 -27.98 -33.77
C MET A 1 18.49 -27.18 -32.79
N ASN A 2 17.98 -27.02 -31.55
CA ASN A 2 18.66 -26.62 -30.31
C ASN A 2 19.28 -25.19 -30.23
N LEU A 3 19.13 -24.38 -29.18
CA LEU A 3 18.50 -24.55 -27.87
C LEU A 3 18.31 -23.14 -27.23
N LEU A 4 17.22 -22.97 -26.48
CA LEU A 4 16.99 -22.05 -25.35
C LEU A 4 17.93 -20.84 -25.16
N PHE A 5 17.35 -19.63 -25.23
CA PHE A 5 17.69 -18.54 -24.29
C PHE A 5 16.40 -18.11 -23.59
N PHE A 6 16.10 -18.76 -22.46
CA PHE A 6 15.21 -18.21 -21.44
C PHE A 6 15.96 -17.07 -20.75
N LEU A 7 15.66 -15.82 -21.10
CA LEU A 7 15.97 -14.69 -20.22
C LEU A 7 14.90 -14.70 -19.11
N PHE A 8 15.21 -15.39 -18.01
CA PHE A 8 14.53 -15.14 -16.75
C PHE A 8 14.81 -13.67 -16.38
N ALA A 9 13.77 -12.84 -16.36
CA ALA A 9 13.83 -11.52 -15.75
C ALA A 9 14.15 -11.72 -14.26
N PHE A 10 15.42 -11.60 -13.90
CA PHE A 10 15.81 -11.52 -12.49
C PHE A 10 15.22 -10.23 -11.94
N TYR A 11 14.35 -10.34 -10.93
CA TYR A 11 13.85 -9.20 -10.16
C TYR A 11 15.01 -8.27 -9.79
N ASN A 12 14.95 -7.02 -10.29
CA ASN A 12 15.93 -6.00 -9.97
C ASN A 12 15.32 -5.02 -8.95
N PRO A 13 15.72 -5.08 -7.67
CA PRO A 13 15.12 -4.23 -6.63
C PRO A 13 15.38 -2.73 -6.84
N ASN A 14 16.36 -2.35 -7.67
CA ASN A 14 16.60 -0.93 -7.98
C ASN A 14 15.53 -0.35 -8.92
N GLN A 15 14.77 -1.21 -9.62
CA GLN A 15 13.71 -0.78 -10.54
C GLN A 15 12.35 -0.64 -9.85
N TRP A 16 12.20 -1.19 -8.64
CA TRP A 16 10.94 -1.29 -7.92
C TRP A 16 10.96 -0.49 -6.62
N GLN A 17 9.86 0.20 -6.36
CA GLN A 17 9.57 0.76 -5.04
C GLN A 17 8.15 0.42 -4.62
N HIS A 18 8.00 -0.15 -3.43
CA HIS A 18 6.71 -0.55 -2.88
C HIS A 18 6.31 0.34 -1.70
N LEU A 19 5.05 0.74 -1.68
CA LEU A 19 4.41 1.44 -0.58
C LEU A 19 3.22 0.60 -0.12
N LEU A 20 3.36 -0.02 1.05
CA LEU A 20 2.31 -0.85 1.64
C LEU A 20 1.26 0.02 2.32
N TYR A 21 0.05 -0.52 2.41
CA TYR A 21 -1.04 0.09 3.16
C TYR A 21 -0.69 0.14 4.66
N PHE A 22 -0.60 1.34 5.22
CA PHE A 22 -0.16 1.58 6.61
C PHE A 22 -1.35 1.77 7.54
N ASP A 23 -2.20 0.76 7.67
CA ASP A 23 -3.35 0.87 8.58
C ASP A 23 -3.04 0.30 9.97
N GLU A 24 -2.21 -0.74 10.09
CA GLU A 24 -1.91 -1.38 11.39
C GLU A 24 -0.46 -1.88 11.49
N PRO A 25 0.48 -1.09 12.05
CA PRO A 25 1.80 -1.59 12.39
C PRO A 25 1.69 -2.66 13.48
N ILE A 26 2.14 -3.87 13.14
CA ILE A 26 2.05 -5.06 13.98
C ILE A 26 3.13 -5.03 15.07
N ALA A 27 4.36 -4.66 14.69
CA ALA A 27 5.51 -4.58 15.58
C ALA A 27 6.53 -3.58 15.06
N ALA A 28 7.41 -3.11 15.93
CA ALA A 28 8.57 -2.33 15.52
C ALA A 28 9.81 -2.75 16.31
N THR A 29 10.96 -2.54 15.69
CA THR A 29 12.27 -2.77 16.30
C THR A 29 13.30 -1.83 15.67
N ALA A 30 14.46 -1.68 16.28
CA ALA A 30 15.48 -0.74 15.85
C ALA A 30 16.85 -1.41 15.82
N SER A 31 17.66 -0.97 14.87
CA SER A 31 19.11 -1.15 14.87
C SER A 31 19.78 0.18 15.24
N LEU A 32 21.11 0.22 15.22
CA LEU A 32 21.86 1.46 15.44
C LEU A 32 21.54 2.54 14.38
N SER A 33 21.25 2.15 13.13
CA SER A 33 21.04 3.08 12.02
C SER A 33 19.59 3.14 11.53
N ASN A 34 18.82 2.07 11.65
CA ASN A 34 17.50 1.95 11.02
C ASN A 34 16.40 1.60 12.03
N LEU A 35 15.20 2.12 11.78
CA LEU A 35 13.94 1.69 12.39
C LEU A 35 13.19 0.77 11.44
N TYR A 36 12.59 -0.29 11.98
CA TYR A 36 11.85 -1.28 11.23
C TYR A 36 10.42 -1.37 11.77
N PHE A 37 9.43 -1.23 10.91
CA PHE A 37 8.01 -1.35 11.25
C PHE A 37 7.41 -2.50 10.45
N ALA A 38 6.96 -3.56 11.14
CA ALA A 38 6.27 -4.68 10.53
C ALA A 38 4.80 -4.33 10.26
N LEU A 39 4.35 -4.67 9.06
CA LEU A 39 2.98 -4.72 8.60
C LEU A 39 2.63 -6.19 8.29
N ALA A 40 1.36 -6.47 7.96
CA ALA A 40 0.93 -7.83 7.62
C ALA A 40 1.74 -8.42 6.45
N ASP A 41 2.02 -7.58 5.43
CA ASP A 41 2.59 -7.99 4.14
C ASP A 41 4.03 -7.50 3.90
N GLY A 42 4.71 -6.98 4.93
CA GLY A 42 6.09 -6.55 4.80
C GLY A 42 6.60 -5.68 5.94
N ILE A 43 7.78 -5.08 5.74
CA ILE A 43 8.48 -4.27 6.75
C ILE A 43 8.88 -2.93 6.14
N LEU A 44 8.44 -1.82 6.72
CA LEU A 44 8.94 -0.49 6.37
C LEU A 44 10.25 -0.22 7.10
N VAL A 45 11.23 0.34 6.37
CA VAL A 45 12.56 0.69 6.89
C VAL A 45 12.75 2.20 6.82
N PHE A 46 13.09 2.79 7.96
CA PHE A 46 13.39 4.22 8.09
C PHE A 46 14.81 4.41 8.60
N ASP A 47 15.44 5.50 8.18
CA ASP A 47 16.66 5.98 8.82
C ASP A 47 16.32 6.44 10.24
N ARG A 48 17.04 5.97 11.25
CA ARG A 48 16.75 6.26 12.66
C ARG A 48 17.15 7.69 13.05
N ARG A 49 18.16 8.27 12.38
CA ARG A 49 18.67 9.61 12.69
C ARG A 49 17.79 10.68 12.05
N GLU A 50 17.49 10.51 10.76
CA GLU A 50 16.71 11.47 9.97
C GLU A 50 15.21 11.19 10.01
N ILE A 51 14.79 10.00 10.45
CA ILE A 51 13.39 9.53 10.48
C ILE A 51 12.76 9.65 9.09
N LYS A 52 13.59 9.28 8.09
CA LYS A 52 13.25 9.32 6.68
C LYS A 52 13.00 7.91 6.18
N PHE A 53 11.91 7.74 5.44
CA PHE A 53 11.61 6.47 4.78
C PHE A 53 12.74 6.11 3.80
N ILE A 54 13.31 4.91 3.97
CA ILE A 54 14.37 4.38 3.10
C ILE A 54 13.74 3.46 2.06
N LYS A 55 13.07 2.40 2.51
CA LYS A 55 12.53 1.35 1.63
C LYS A 55 11.49 0.50 2.35
N THR A 56 10.79 -0.31 1.57
CA THR A 56 9.90 -1.38 2.04
C THR A 56 10.55 -2.72 1.70
N LEU A 57 10.50 -3.66 2.63
CA LEU A 57 10.88 -5.06 2.43
C LEU A 57 9.61 -5.91 2.32
N THR A 58 9.46 -6.67 1.23
CA THR A 58 8.25 -7.47 0.94
C THR A 58 8.59 -8.94 0.71
N LYS A 59 7.58 -9.74 0.34
CA LYS A 59 7.75 -11.13 -0.14
C LYS A 59 8.82 -11.27 -1.21
N VAL A 60 8.94 -10.28 -2.09
CA VAL A 60 9.92 -10.26 -3.16
C VAL A 60 11.35 -10.11 -2.62
N ASP A 61 11.53 -9.33 -1.55
CA ASP A 61 12.80 -9.26 -0.80
C ASP A 61 13.04 -10.49 0.09
N GLY A 62 12.11 -11.44 0.08
CA GLY A 62 12.18 -12.67 0.82
C GLY A 62 11.60 -12.62 2.23
N ILE A 63 10.90 -11.55 2.59
CA ILE A 63 10.18 -11.41 3.85
C ILE A 63 8.91 -12.25 3.82
N PRO A 64 8.61 -13.06 4.84
CA PRO A 64 7.38 -13.85 4.84
C PRO A 64 6.14 -12.96 5.05
N GLU A 65 5.00 -13.36 4.47
CA GLU A 65 3.70 -12.75 4.72
C GLU A 65 3.13 -13.18 6.09
N GLY A 66 2.16 -12.45 6.62
CA GLY A 66 1.52 -12.78 7.89
C GLY A 66 2.44 -12.58 9.10
N ILE A 67 3.23 -11.51 9.06
CA ILE A 67 4.17 -11.15 10.13
C ILE A 67 3.38 -10.92 11.42
N LYS A 68 3.81 -11.57 12.50
CA LYS A 68 3.27 -11.38 13.86
C LYS A 68 4.18 -10.53 14.73
N LEU A 69 5.49 -10.66 14.54
CA LEU A 69 6.48 -10.03 15.39
C LEU A 69 7.79 -9.84 14.64
N ILE A 70 8.50 -8.76 14.95
CA ILE A 70 9.87 -8.55 14.51
C ILE A 70 10.73 -8.13 15.69
N ALA A 71 11.99 -8.56 15.67
CA ALA A 71 13.03 -8.14 16.61
C ALA A 71 14.35 -7.99 15.86
N TYR A 72 15.12 -6.95 16.18
CA TYR A 72 16.46 -6.79 15.66
C TYR A 72 17.45 -7.52 16.57
N ASP A 73 18.22 -8.40 15.98
CA ASP A 73 19.29 -9.11 16.64
C ASP A 73 20.60 -8.34 16.48
N GLN A 74 20.98 -7.63 17.53
CA GLN A 74 22.21 -6.83 17.57
C GLN A 74 23.48 -7.68 17.43
N PHE A 75 23.45 -8.97 17.82
CA PHE A 75 24.64 -9.83 17.80
C PHE A 75 24.95 -10.33 16.38
N LEU A 76 23.91 -10.50 15.55
CA LEU A 76 24.03 -10.98 14.16
C LEU A 76 23.72 -9.92 13.11
N ALA A 77 23.41 -8.69 13.55
CA ALA A 77 22.91 -7.61 12.72
C ALA A 77 21.75 -8.02 11.79
N SER A 78 20.84 -8.87 12.29
CA SER A 78 19.76 -9.49 11.52
C SER A 78 18.39 -9.20 12.09
N LEU A 79 17.38 -9.08 11.23
CA LEU A 79 15.98 -9.08 11.64
C LEU A 79 15.51 -10.52 11.88
N VAL A 80 14.99 -10.75 13.08
CA VAL A 80 14.22 -11.93 13.42
C VAL A 80 12.76 -11.64 13.15
N ILE A 81 12.18 -12.34 12.18
CA ILE A 81 10.81 -12.14 11.70
C ILE A 81 10.02 -13.39 12.03
N LEU A 82 8.91 -13.19 12.74
CA LEU A 82 8.09 -14.25 13.27
C LEU A 82 6.74 -14.23 12.60
N THR A 83 6.34 -15.35 12.01
CA THR A 83 4.97 -15.57 11.51
C THR A 83 4.26 -16.61 12.37
N LYS A 84 3.05 -17.03 11.97
CA LYS A 84 2.36 -18.16 12.63
C LYS A 84 3.16 -19.46 12.58
N GLU A 85 3.93 -19.66 11.51
CA GLU A 85 4.50 -20.96 11.15
C GLU A 85 6.02 -20.95 11.07
N THR A 86 6.63 -19.77 10.91
CA THR A 86 8.06 -19.67 10.62
C THR A 86 8.78 -18.62 11.45
N LEU A 87 10.03 -18.94 11.75
CA LEU A 87 11.06 -18.02 12.21
C LEU A 87 11.99 -17.74 11.03
N THR A 88 12.04 -16.50 10.58
CA THR A 88 12.94 -16.04 9.52
C THR A 88 14.02 -15.16 10.11
N LEU A 89 15.29 -15.53 9.91
CA LEU A 89 16.44 -14.68 10.20
C LEU A 89 16.85 -14.00 8.90
N PHE A 90 16.68 -12.68 8.81
CA PHE A 90 16.90 -11.90 7.59
C PHE A 90 17.99 -10.85 7.83
N GLN A 91 19.05 -10.86 7.03
CA GLN A 91 20.10 -9.84 7.11
C GLN A 91 19.77 -8.66 6.17
N PRO A 92 19.48 -7.45 6.69
CA PRO A 92 18.98 -6.35 5.86
C PRO A 92 19.96 -5.82 4.80
N LEU A 93 21.27 -5.98 5.05
CA LEU A 93 22.35 -5.52 4.16
C LEU A 93 22.59 -6.51 3.02
N THR A 94 22.76 -7.80 3.35
CA THR A 94 23.10 -8.86 2.38
C THR A 94 21.88 -9.50 1.74
N ARG A 95 20.68 -9.29 2.31
CA ARG A 95 19.41 -9.97 1.96
C ARG A 95 19.46 -11.49 2.13
N ILE A 96 20.46 -12.02 2.83
CA ILE A 96 20.54 -13.44 3.16
C ILE A 96 19.46 -13.76 4.18
N LYS A 97 18.77 -14.88 3.97
CA LYS A 97 17.72 -15.35 4.88
C LYS A 97 17.85 -16.83 5.22
N ALA A 98 17.42 -17.18 6.43
CA ALA A 98 17.26 -18.54 6.88
C ALA A 98 15.89 -18.71 7.53
N ASN A 99 15.12 -19.70 7.07
CA ASN A 99 13.77 -19.96 7.55
C ASN A 99 13.75 -21.25 8.37
N TYR A 100 13.06 -21.23 9.51
CA TYR A 100 12.89 -22.38 10.39
C TYR A 100 11.42 -22.53 10.73
N PHE A 101 10.88 -23.75 10.61
CA PHE A 101 9.50 -24.03 10.98
C PHE A 101 9.34 -24.01 12.50
N LEU A 102 8.29 -23.34 12.98
CA LEU A 102 7.96 -23.25 14.39
C LEU A 102 7.04 -24.41 14.77
N PRO A 103 7.43 -25.28 15.72
CA PRO A 103 6.56 -26.34 16.23
C PRO A 103 5.51 -25.84 17.25
N PHE A 104 5.41 -24.53 17.47
CA PHE A 104 4.55 -23.90 18.47
C PHE A 104 4.16 -22.47 18.04
N SER A 105 3.15 -21.88 18.68
CA SER A 105 2.73 -20.49 18.44
C SER A 105 3.24 -19.55 19.55
N PRO A 106 4.30 -18.78 19.31
CA PRO A 106 4.84 -17.84 20.30
C PRO A 106 3.98 -16.58 20.46
N ARG A 107 3.94 -16.05 21.69
CA ARG A 107 3.34 -14.75 22.08
C ARG A 107 4.39 -13.66 22.26
N ALA A 108 5.59 -14.04 22.69
CA ALA A 108 6.73 -13.15 22.80
C ALA A 108 8.03 -13.85 22.35
N LEU A 109 8.98 -13.02 21.95
CA LEU A 109 10.26 -13.36 21.35
C LEU A 109 11.36 -12.64 22.12
N GLY A 110 12.36 -13.37 22.60
CA GLY A 110 13.50 -12.85 23.32
C GLY A 110 14.79 -13.03 22.51
N ILE A 111 15.59 -11.99 22.38
CA ILE A 111 16.90 -12.05 21.74
C ILE A 111 17.99 -12.11 22.81
N GLY A 112 18.73 -13.22 22.86
CA GLY A 112 19.97 -13.34 23.61
C GLY A 112 21.16 -13.60 22.69
N GLU A 113 22.37 -13.56 23.25
CA GLU A 113 23.62 -13.68 22.48
C GLU A 113 23.70 -15.02 21.72
N LYS A 114 23.48 -16.13 22.43
CA LYS A 114 23.60 -17.49 21.88
C LYS A 114 22.29 -18.11 21.43
N ASN A 115 21.17 -17.52 21.85
CA ASN A 115 19.86 -18.17 21.81
C ASN A 115 18.76 -17.16 21.47
N ILE A 116 17.76 -17.62 20.73
CA ILE A 116 16.48 -16.91 20.58
C ILE A 116 15.46 -17.60 21.46
N CYS A 117 14.83 -16.87 22.36
CA CYS A 117 13.89 -17.38 23.34
C CYS A 117 12.45 -17.11 22.90
N PHE A 118 11.53 -18.01 23.24
CA PHE A 118 10.13 -17.90 22.90
C PHE A 118 9.28 -18.19 24.12
N LEU A 119 8.28 -17.33 24.34
CA LEU A 119 7.23 -17.53 25.33
C LEU A 119 5.95 -17.89 24.60
N THR A 120 5.37 -19.02 24.99
CA THR A 120 4.02 -19.44 24.61
C THR A 120 3.09 -19.34 25.81
N GLU A 121 1.80 -19.64 25.66
CA GLU A 121 0.85 -19.61 26.80
C GLU A 121 1.21 -20.56 27.94
N LYS A 122 1.83 -21.70 27.62
CA LYS A 122 2.08 -22.78 28.59
C LYS A 122 3.55 -23.10 28.80
N ASP A 123 4.38 -22.74 27.82
CA ASP A 123 5.74 -23.26 27.70
C ASP A 123 6.76 -22.24 27.22
N LYS A 124 8.01 -22.51 27.59
CA LYS A 124 9.20 -21.75 27.20
C LYS A 124 10.04 -22.58 26.23
N TYR A 125 10.43 -21.96 25.12
CA TYR A 125 11.27 -22.59 24.11
C TYR A 125 12.51 -21.74 23.84
N ILE A 126 13.58 -22.41 23.41
CA ILE A 126 14.81 -21.79 22.96
C ILE A 126 15.17 -22.36 21.60
N PHE A 127 15.53 -21.48 20.68
CA PHE A 127 16.22 -21.81 19.44
C PHE A 127 17.72 -21.61 19.65
N ASP A 128 18.46 -22.72 19.61
CA ASP A 128 19.92 -22.75 19.67
C ASP A 128 20.46 -22.42 18.27
N ARG A 129 21.22 -21.32 18.17
CA ARG A 129 21.68 -20.76 16.89
C ARG A 129 22.71 -21.65 16.20
N GLU A 130 23.57 -22.30 16.97
CA GLU A 130 24.63 -23.18 16.44
C GLU A 130 24.04 -24.50 15.97
N LYS A 131 23.19 -25.10 16.81
CA LYS A 131 22.57 -26.40 16.52
C LYS A 131 21.36 -26.29 15.60
N LYS A 132 20.86 -25.08 15.35
CA LYS A 132 19.68 -24.76 14.53
C LYS A 132 18.45 -25.58 14.93
N ARG A 133 18.21 -25.71 16.23
CA ARG A 133 17.13 -26.57 16.78
C ARG A 133 16.39 -25.88 17.91
N PHE A 134 15.09 -26.19 17.99
CA PHE A 134 14.24 -25.79 19.09
C PHE A 134 14.32 -26.79 20.24
N ARG A 135 14.36 -26.29 21.47
CA ARG A 135 14.25 -27.10 22.70
C ARG A 135 13.31 -26.43 23.70
N ARG A 136 12.49 -27.23 24.38
CA ARG A 136 11.68 -26.77 25.51
C ARG A 136 12.56 -26.65 26.75
N VAL A 137 12.38 -25.59 27.53
CA VAL A 137 13.13 -25.34 28.76
C VAL A 137 12.20 -24.98 29.92
N LYS A 138 12.64 -25.21 31.16
CA LYS A 138 11.90 -24.80 32.36
C LYS A 138 12.16 -23.32 32.72
N ALA A 139 13.39 -22.87 32.50
CA ALA A 139 13.83 -21.50 32.73
C ALA A 139 14.78 -21.06 31.61
N PHE A 140 14.83 -19.77 31.33
CA PHE A 140 15.78 -19.21 30.37
C PHE A 140 17.18 -19.16 30.99
N PRO A 141 18.23 -19.53 30.24
CA PRO A 141 19.59 -19.65 30.76
C PRO A 141 20.26 -18.29 31.00
N ASP A 142 19.68 -17.20 30.48
CA ASP A 142 20.26 -15.88 30.47
C ASP A 142 19.20 -14.86 30.93
N THR A 143 19.62 -13.90 31.75
CA THR A 143 18.78 -12.79 32.21
C THR A 143 18.91 -11.56 31.31
N SER A 144 19.91 -11.49 30.44
CA SER A 144 20.16 -10.40 29.49
C SER A 144 19.38 -10.52 28.17
N ILE A 145 18.18 -11.10 28.24
CA ILE A 145 17.33 -11.31 27.06
C ILE A 145 16.53 -10.04 26.77
N LEU A 146 16.66 -9.52 25.56
CA LEU A 146 15.82 -8.42 25.07
C LEU A 146 14.50 -8.98 24.54
N TRP A 147 13.40 -8.71 25.25
CA TRP A 147 12.08 -9.22 24.89
C TRP A 147 11.29 -8.30 23.97
N HIS A 148 10.61 -8.91 23.02
CA HIS A 148 9.70 -8.29 22.05
C HIS A 148 8.38 -9.08 22.06
N GLY A 149 7.25 -8.38 22.01
CA GLY A 149 5.93 -9.01 21.93
C GLY A 149 5.09 -8.86 23.19
N GLU A 150 4.08 -9.71 23.33
CA GLU A 150 3.05 -9.60 24.38
C GLU A 150 3.52 -10.07 25.76
N GLU A 151 4.73 -9.70 26.21
CA GLU A 151 5.12 -10.15 27.56
C GLU A 151 4.25 -9.50 28.65
N PHE A 152 3.56 -8.38 28.35
CA PHE A 152 2.56 -7.80 29.25
C PHE A 152 1.47 -7.04 28.47
N SER A 153 0.49 -7.74 27.87
CA SER A 153 -0.75 -7.09 27.43
C SER A 153 -1.63 -6.76 28.64
N ARG A 154 -1.17 -5.85 29.50
CA ARG A 154 -2.01 -5.36 30.60
C ARG A 154 -3.16 -4.59 30.00
N LYS A 155 -4.36 -4.88 30.48
CA LYS A 155 -5.57 -4.18 30.09
C LYS A 155 -5.67 -2.92 30.94
N VAL A 156 -6.28 -1.87 30.39
CA VAL A 156 -6.60 -0.66 31.16
C VAL A 156 -7.34 -1.02 32.46
N ARG A 157 -8.22 -2.03 32.39
CA ARG A 157 -9.01 -2.56 33.51
C ARG A 157 -8.20 -3.26 34.60
N ASP A 158 -6.93 -3.58 34.35
CA ASP A 158 -6.04 -4.15 35.38
C ASP A 158 -5.63 -3.06 36.40
N TYR A 159 -5.91 -1.79 36.11
CA TYR A 159 -5.56 -0.63 36.92
C TYR A 159 -6.83 0.08 37.40
N ILE A 160 -7.36 -0.34 38.55
CA ILE A 160 -8.65 0.12 39.09
C ILE A 160 -8.69 1.65 39.28
N PHE A 161 -7.56 2.27 39.64
CA PHE A 161 -7.45 3.72 39.84
C PHE A 161 -7.67 4.54 38.56
N LEU A 162 -7.72 3.91 37.39
CA LEU A 162 -8.06 4.57 36.13
C LEU A 162 -9.58 4.69 35.90
N THR A 163 -10.44 4.10 36.74
CA THR A 163 -11.91 4.17 36.62
C THR A 163 -12.38 5.64 36.64
N PRO A 164 -13.19 6.11 35.67
CA PRO A 164 -14.07 5.36 34.75
C PRO A 164 -13.44 4.89 33.41
N TYR A 165 -12.12 4.73 33.33
CA TYR A 165 -11.37 4.31 32.14
C TYR A 165 -11.52 5.24 30.93
N GLN A 166 -11.91 6.46 31.21
CA GLN A 166 -12.06 7.56 30.26
C GLN A 166 -11.70 8.85 30.99
N ILE A 167 -11.27 9.84 30.23
CA ILE A 167 -11.10 11.21 30.73
C ILE A 167 -12.10 12.12 30.04
N MET A 168 -12.44 13.21 30.71
CA MET A 168 -13.26 14.28 30.16
C MET A 168 -12.40 15.53 30.11
N ASP A 169 -12.40 16.23 28.98
CA ASP A 169 -11.70 17.50 28.84
C ASP A 169 -12.55 18.69 29.32
N GLU A 170 -12.01 19.90 29.15
CA GLU A 170 -12.65 21.15 29.55
C GLU A 170 -13.93 21.45 28.74
N ASP A 171 -14.04 20.88 27.54
CA ASP A 171 -15.18 21.02 26.64
C ASP A 171 -16.24 19.91 26.85
N LEU A 172 -16.11 19.14 27.94
CA LEU A 172 -16.96 17.99 28.28
C LEU A 172 -16.92 16.86 27.25
N VAL A 173 -15.89 16.81 26.39
CA VAL A 173 -15.66 15.71 25.47
C VAL A 173 -15.02 14.56 26.22
N THR A 174 -15.58 13.36 26.05
CA THR A 174 -15.07 12.15 26.71
C THR A 174 -14.18 11.34 25.79
N TYR A 175 -13.02 10.92 26.31
CA TYR A 175 -12.01 10.19 25.58
C TYR A 175 -11.70 8.87 26.27
N PRO A 176 -11.89 7.72 25.60
CA PRO A 176 -11.64 6.42 26.21
C PRO A 176 -10.14 6.10 26.26
N MET A 177 -9.70 5.57 27.40
CA MET A 177 -8.36 5.01 27.55
C MET A 177 -8.31 3.66 26.80
N ASN A 178 -7.27 3.45 25.99
CA ASN A 178 -7.23 2.31 25.06
C ASN A 178 -5.96 1.47 25.14
N LEU A 179 -4.96 1.90 25.90
CA LEU A 179 -3.65 1.24 26.02
C LEU A 179 -3.03 1.60 27.36
N VAL A 180 -2.34 0.64 27.98
CA VAL A 180 -1.49 0.88 29.15
C VAL A 180 -0.12 0.21 28.96
N PHE A 181 0.94 0.87 29.43
CA PHE A 181 2.30 0.36 29.37
C PHE A 181 3.04 0.73 30.66
N PRO A 182 3.26 -0.21 31.59
CA PRO A 182 4.04 0.05 32.79
C PRO A 182 5.54 0.07 32.48
N GLU A 183 6.26 1.05 33.03
CA GLU A 183 7.71 1.16 32.92
C GLU A 183 8.29 1.69 34.24
N GLY A 184 8.96 0.82 34.99
CA GLY A 184 9.49 1.15 36.31
C GLY A 184 8.39 1.64 37.25
N ARG A 185 8.50 2.89 37.73
CA ARG A 185 7.51 3.51 38.63
C ARG A 185 6.37 4.22 37.88
N ARG A 186 6.38 4.21 36.54
CA ARG A 186 5.43 4.97 35.72
C ARG A 186 4.45 4.04 35.01
N LEU A 187 3.23 4.53 34.82
CA LEU A 187 2.23 3.93 33.96
C LEU A 187 1.90 4.90 32.83
N TRP A 188 2.21 4.50 31.61
CA TRP A 188 1.86 5.23 30.40
C TRP A 188 0.50 4.77 29.92
N VAL A 189 -0.43 5.71 29.68
CA VAL A 189 -1.81 5.43 29.31
C VAL A 189 -2.12 6.15 28.00
N GLY A 190 -2.42 5.39 26.95
CA GLY A 190 -2.89 5.93 25.68
C GLY A 190 -4.38 6.23 25.74
N VAL A 191 -4.77 7.44 25.32
CA VAL A 191 -6.16 7.90 25.31
C VAL A 191 -6.56 8.26 23.89
N LYS A 192 -7.56 7.56 23.35
CA LYS A 192 -7.98 7.70 21.96
C LYS A 192 -8.51 9.11 21.71
N GLY A 193 -7.90 9.82 20.76
CA GLY A 193 -8.32 11.17 20.37
C GLY A 193 -7.87 12.29 21.30
N TYR A 194 -7.16 11.97 22.40
CA TYR A 194 -6.70 12.96 23.37
C TYR A 194 -5.17 13.02 23.45
N GLY A 195 -4.52 11.86 23.61
CA GLY A 195 -3.07 11.83 23.79
C GLY A 195 -2.52 10.70 24.63
N ILE A 196 -1.49 11.00 25.42
CA ILE A 196 -0.86 10.11 26.40
C ILE A 196 -0.91 10.74 27.79
N LEU A 197 -1.30 9.96 28.80
CA LEU A 197 -1.24 10.32 30.20
C LEU A 197 -0.16 9.47 30.90
N VAL A 198 0.52 10.04 31.88
CA VAL A 198 1.54 9.35 32.68
C VAL A 198 1.15 9.41 34.14
N TYR A 199 1.05 8.25 34.78
CA TYR A 199 0.74 8.11 36.20
C TYR A 199 1.93 7.53 36.97
N ASP A 200 2.05 7.85 38.25
CA ASP A 200 2.96 7.16 39.17
C ASP A 200 2.26 5.89 39.68
N LEU A 201 2.91 4.73 39.59
CA LEU A 201 2.33 3.47 40.03
C LEU A 201 2.24 3.33 41.56
N ASN A 202 3.05 4.08 42.32
CA ASN A 202 3.00 4.06 43.78
C ASN A 202 1.94 5.03 44.32
N THR A 203 1.93 6.27 43.82
CA THR A 203 0.99 7.30 44.31
C THR A 203 -0.34 7.28 43.56
N GLN A 204 -0.40 6.62 42.40
CA GLN A 204 -1.57 6.54 41.51
C GLN A 204 -2.03 7.91 40.98
N GLN A 205 -1.19 8.94 41.14
CA GLN A 205 -1.50 10.29 40.67
C GLN A 205 -0.97 10.50 39.24
N LYS A 206 -1.68 11.32 38.47
CA LYS A 206 -1.24 11.77 37.15
C LYS A 206 -0.02 12.68 37.33
N ILE A 207 1.11 12.25 36.78
CA ILE A 207 2.37 13.01 36.77
C ILE A 207 2.37 14.00 35.60
N LYS A 208 1.90 13.56 34.42
CA LYS A 208 1.97 14.38 33.20
C LYS A 208 0.92 13.99 32.17
N GLU A 209 0.61 14.92 31.28
CA GLU A 209 -0.21 14.68 30.09
C GLU A 209 0.45 15.27 28.85
N PHE A 210 0.24 14.61 27.71
CA PHE A 210 0.73 15.01 26.41
C PHE A 210 -0.40 14.92 25.40
N ARG A 211 -0.84 16.08 24.89
CA ARG A 211 -1.89 16.15 23.86
C ARG A 211 -1.25 16.22 22.48
N PHE A 212 -1.81 15.50 21.51
CA PHE A 212 -1.37 15.51 20.11
C PHE A 212 -2.59 15.35 19.19
N PRO A 213 -2.45 15.58 17.86
CA PRO A 213 -3.58 15.54 16.92
C PRO A 213 -4.44 14.27 17.06
N PRO A 214 -5.73 14.34 16.67
CA PRO A 214 -6.67 13.24 16.87
C PRO A 214 -6.14 11.94 16.26
N GLY A 215 -6.02 10.93 17.09
CA GLY A 215 -5.56 9.60 16.71
C GLY A 215 -5.46 8.68 17.94
N ARG A 216 -5.30 7.39 17.70
CA ARG A 216 -5.14 6.39 18.75
C ARG A 216 -3.69 5.92 18.81
N VAL A 217 -3.11 5.87 20.01
CA VAL A 217 -1.88 5.10 20.22
C VAL A 217 -2.25 3.62 20.22
N LYS A 218 -1.81 2.89 19.19
CA LYS A 218 -2.03 1.45 19.01
C LYS A 218 -1.04 0.63 19.82
N LYS A 219 0.21 1.10 19.95
CA LYS A 219 1.28 0.35 20.61
C LYS A 219 2.32 1.26 21.25
N ILE A 220 2.89 0.83 22.37
CA ILE A 220 4.07 1.44 22.99
C ILE A 220 5.19 0.40 22.99
N ILE A 221 6.39 0.81 22.62
CA ILE A 221 7.56 -0.07 22.51
C ILE A 221 8.75 0.61 23.19
N ARG A 222 9.42 -0.10 24.09
CA ARG A 222 10.71 0.32 24.65
C ARG A 222 11.83 0.01 23.67
N GLN A 223 12.69 1.00 23.43
CA GLN A 223 13.95 0.88 22.73
C GLN A 223 15.08 1.46 23.60
N GLU A 224 16.33 1.28 23.17
CA GLU A 224 17.51 1.79 23.89
C GLU A 224 17.47 3.32 24.06
N ASP A 225 16.92 4.06 23.09
CA ASP A 225 16.86 5.53 23.11
C ASP A 225 15.59 6.12 23.73
N GLY A 226 14.75 5.27 24.34
CA GLY A 226 13.53 5.70 25.02
C GLY A 226 12.27 4.95 24.57
N LEU A 227 11.12 5.59 24.74
CA LEU A 227 9.82 5.01 24.40
C LEU A 227 9.33 5.50 23.04
N TRP A 228 8.85 4.55 22.25
CA TRP A 228 8.22 4.79 20.97
C TRP A 228 6.73 4.49 21.05
N PHE A 229 5.91 5.44 20.62
CA PHE A 229 4.46 5.30 20.57
C PHE A 229 4.03 5.24 19.12
N LEU A 230 3.36 4.15 18.74
CA LEU A 230 2.87 3.91 17.40
C LEU A 230 1.38 4.27 17.35
N GLY A 231 1.06 5.28 16.55
CA GLY A 231 -0.30 5.75 16.31
C GLY A 231 -0.92 5.17 15.04
N ASP A 232 -2.15 5.59 14.74
CA ASP A 232 -2.84 5.25 13.48
C ASP A 232 -2.04 5.72 12.25
N ASN A 233 -1.44 6.89 12.33
CA ASN A 233 -0.79 7.60 11.23
C ASN A 233 0.32 8.55 11.75
N PHE A 234 0.87 8.23 12.92
CA PHE A 234 1.98 8.98 13.53
C PHE A 234 2.87 8.05 14.34
N PHE A 235 4.09 8.52 14.61
CA PHE A 235 4.97 7.97 15.64
C PHE A 235 5.36 9.09 16.60
N LEU A 236 5.47 8.74 17.88
CA LEU A 236 6.08 9.60 18.89
C LEU A 236 7.33 8.92 19.42
N ARG A 237 8.37 9.72 19.66
CA ARG A 237 9.52 9.31 20.47
C ARG A 237 9.57 10.16 21.73
N CYS A 238 9.69 9.52 22.88
CA CYS A 238 10.05 10.14 24.16
C CYS A 238 11.44 9.63 24.54
N ARG A 239 12.45 10.51 24.48
CA ARG A 239 13.81 10.20 24.94
C ARG A 239 13.88 10.26 26.47
N GLU A 240 14.89 9.64 27.07
CA GLU A 240 14.99 9.50 28.53
C GLU A 240 14.75 10.83 29.28
N GLY A 241 13.63 10.88 30.00
CA GLY A 241 13.06 12.11 30.55
C GLY A 241 11.59 12.24 30.13
N LEU A 242 10.81 13.06 30.82
CA LEU A 242 9.42 13.33 30.42
C LEU A 242 9.31 14.59 29.53
N GLU A 243 10.44 15.12 29.06
CA GLU A 243 10.51 16.48 28.48
C GLU A 243 10.98 16.50 27.03
N ASP A 244 11.70 15.49 26.56
CA ASP A 244 12.20 15.42 25.19
C ASP A 244 11.30 14.53 24.32
N TRP A 245 10.37 15.20 23.62
CA TRP A 245 9.38 14.56 22.75
C TRP A 245 9.56 14.99 21.31
N GLU A 246 9.46 14.01 20.42
CA GLU A 246 9.45 14.24 19.00
C GLU A 246 8.21 13.59 18.37
N TYR A 247 7.50 14.38 17.57
CA TYR A 247 6.29 13.96 16.87
C TYR A 247 6.56 13.79 15.37
N PHE A 248 6.25 12.62 14.84
CA PHE A 248 6.41 12.28 13.44
C PHE A 248 5.06 11.92 12.83
N LEU A 249 4.55 12.76 11.93
CA LEU A 249 3.37 12.38 11.16
C LEU A 249 3.78 11.48 10.00
N ILE A 250 3.19 10.30 9.95
CA ILE A 250 3.32 9.43 8.78
C ILE A 250 2.32 9.95 7.77
N ARG A 251 2.81 10.69 6.79
CA ARG A 251 2.01 11.12 5.64
C ARG A 251 2.37 10.21 4.48
N PRO A 252 1.59 9.17 4.16
CA PRO A 252 1.69 8.54 2.85
C PRO A 252 1.36 9.63 1.82
N GLY A 253 2.34 10.01 1.00
CA GLY A 253 2.17 10.95 -0.11
C GLY A 253 1.43 12.24 0.22
N LYS A 254 2.14 13.32 0.60
CA LYS A 254 1.61 14.69 0.43
C LYS A 254 1.36 14.95 -1.07
N ILE A 255 0.24 14.44 -1.57
CA ILE A 255 -0.44 14.64 -2.84
C ILE A 255 -1.89 14.48 -2.40
N PHE A 256 -2.65 15.49 -1.97
CA PHE A 256 -2.92 16.76 -2.58
C PHE A 256 -3.19 17.79 -1.46
N ALA A 257 -2.51 18.93 -1.52
CA ALA A 257 -3.03 20.16 -0.93
C ALA A 257 -3.36 21.08 -2.11
N ALA A 258 -4.51 20.85 -2.72
CA ALA A 258 -5.16 21.88 -3.52
C ALA A 258 -6.42 22.27 -2.77
N GLN A 259 -6.51 23.55 -2.41
CA GLN A 259 -7.77 24.15 -2.03
C GLN A 259 -8.70 24.00 -3.24
N SER A 260 -9.64 23.06 -3.18
CA SER A 260 -10.62 22.93 -4.25
C SER A 260 -11.45 24.21 -4.29
N PRO A 261 -11.55 24.89 -5.44
CA PRO A 261 -12.60 25.88 -5.63
C PRO A 261 -13.93 25.16 -5.48
N LEU A 262 -14.86 25.79 -4.76
CA LEU A 262 -16.23 25.32 -4.53
C LEU A 262 -16.79 24.60 -5.76
N PHE A 263 -16.88 23.27 -5.71
CA PHE A 263 -17.64 22.51 -6.68
C PHE A 263 -19.09 23.03 -6.62
N ALA A 264 -19.59 23.52 -7.76
CA ALA A 264 -20.93 24.06 -7.87
C ALA A 264 -21.97 23.01 -7.41
N ARG A 265 -23.02 23.46 -6.69
CA ARG A 265 -24.11 22.62 -6.17
C ARG A 265 -24.64 21.55 -7.15
N PRO A 266 -24.79 21.82 -8.47
CA PRO A 266 -25.28 20.82 -9.42
C PRO A 266 -24.38 19.59 -9.59
N PHE A 267 -23.06 19.75 -9.40
CA PHE A 267 -22.10 18.64 -9.47
C PHE A 267 -22.25 17.71 -8.26
N LEU A 268 -22.41 18.29 -7.06
CA LEU A 268 -22.62 17.52 -5.82
C LEU A 268 -23.94 16.72 -5.86
N GLU A 269 -25.00 17.26 -6.44
CA GLU A 269 -26.30 16.56 -6.59
C GLU A 269 -26.20 15.29 -7.44
N ILE A 270 -25.40 15.30 -8.52
CA ILE A 270 -25.20 14.10 -9.34
C ILE A 270 -24.34 13.08 -8.59
N PHE A 271 -23.25 13.51 -7.94
CA PHE A 271 -22.40 12.62 -7.15
C PHE A 271 -23.13 11.94 -6.00
N GLN A 272 -24.14 12.59 -5.42
CA GLN A 272 -24.96 12.01 -4.35
C GLN A 272 -25.94 10.96 -4.86
N ASN A 273 -26.43 11.10 -6.10
CA ASN A 273 -27.52 10.28 -6.62
C ASN A 273 -27.08 9.23 -7.64
N GLN A 274 -25.91 9.40 -8.25
CA GLN A 274 -25.44 8.57 -9.35
C GLN A 274 -23.96 8.24 -9.21
N ARG A 275 -23.60 7.00 -9.56
CA ARG A 275 -22.20 6.56 -9.60
C ARG A 275 -21.51 7.18 -10.80
N ILE A 276 -20.51 8.01 -10.54
CA ILE A 276 -19.58 8.48 -11.58
C ILE A 276 -18.61 7.35 -11.93
N VAL A 277 -18.50 7.05 -13.22
CA VAL A 277 -17.61 6.00 -13.76
C VAL A 277 -16.31 6.57 -14.30
N SER A 278 -16.34 7.79 -14.85
CA SER A 278 -15.15 8.46 -15.38
C SER A 278 -15.25 9.97 -15.21
N LEU A 279 -14.08 10.61 -15.08
CA LEU A 279 -13.91 12.04 -14.87
C LEU A 279 -12.62 12.48 -15.56
N THR A 280 -12.72 13.44 -16.47
CA THR A 280 -11.56 14.04 -17.14
C THR A 280 -11.72 15.54 -17.30
N ARG A 281 -10.61 16.25 -17.49
CA ARG A 281 -10.59 17.70 -17.70
C ARG A 281 -9.84 18.00 -18.98
N GLN A 282 -10.43 18.84 -19.82
CA GLN A 282 -9.84 19.26 -21.09
C GLN A 282 -10.27 20.68 -21.41
N ASP A 283 -9.31 21.53 -21.82
CA ASP A 283 -9.52 22.93 -22.21
C ASP A 283 -10.38 23.74 -21.24
N GLY A 284 -10.13 23.55 -19.93
CA GLY A 284 -10.85 24.27 -18.88
C GLY A 284 -12.24 23.70 -18.55
N ARG A 285 -12.79 22.80 -19.38
CA ARG A 285 -14.06 22.10 -19.14
C ARG A 285 -13.84 20.80 -18.40
N LEU A 286 -14.82 20.42 -17.59
CA LEU A 286 -14.89 19.17 -16.88
C LEU A 286 -15.85 18.24 -17.59
N PHE A 287 -15.40 17.01 -17.85
CA PHE A 287 -16.20 15.96 -18.46
C PHE A 287 -16.33 14.83 -17.47
N PHE A 288 -17.56 14.34 -17.26
CA PHE A 288 -17.78 13.21 -16.37
C PHE A 288 -18.92 12.34 -16.86
N ALA A 289 -18.82 11.05 -16.60
CA ALA A 289 -19.80 10.06 -17.02
C ALA A 289 -20.42 9.34 -15.84
N THR A 290 -21.70 9.03 -15.98
CA THR A 290 -22.40 7.97 -15.25
C THR A 290 -22.57 6.77 -16.19
N LEU A 291 -23.27 5.73 -15.76
CA LEU A 291 -23.53 4.58 -16.62
C LEU A 291 -24.39 4.92 -17.85
N ASP A 292 -25.25 5.93 -17.76
CA ASP A 292 -26.29 6.18 -18.78
C ASP A 292 -26.12 7.49 -19.55
N LYS A 293 -25.19 8.36 -19.11
CA LYS A 293 -24.99 9.70 -19.65
C LYS A 293 -23.57 10.16 -19.40
N PHE A 294 -23.07 11.08 -20.22
CA PHE A 294 -21.98 11.95 -19.82
C PHE A 294 -22.36 13.42 -19.88
N TYR A 295 -21.59 14.20 -19.15
CA TYR A 295 -21.84 15.59 -18.85
C TYR A 295 -20.63 16.42 -19.25
N ILE A 296 -20.90 17.60 -19.79
CA ILE A 296 -19.90 18.63 -20.07
C ILE A 296 -20.23 19.80 -19.15
N TYR A 297 -19.26 20.19 -18.34
CA TYR A 297 -19.39 21.29 -17.41
C TYR A 297 -18.31 22.34 -17.65
N ASP A 298 -18.73 23.55 -17.98
CA ASP A 298 -17.85 24.70 -18.11
C ASP A 298 -17.86 25.48 -16.79
N SER A 299 -16.74 25.43 -16.06
CA SER A 299 -16.63 26.09 -14.75
C SER A 299 -16.66 27.61 -14.83
N ALA A 300 -16.39 28.21 -15.99
CA ALA A 300 -16.39 29.66 -16.15
C ALA A 300 -17.81 30.21 -16.39
N THR A 301 -18.65 29.45 -17.10
CA THR A 301 -20.01 29.88 -17.45
C THR A 301 -21.10 29.20 -16.61
N GLU A 302 -20.73 28.21 -15.79
CA GLU A 302 -21.64 27.28 -15.11
C GLU A 302 -22.60 26.53 -16.07
N HIS A 303 -22.29 26.54 -17.36
CA HIS A 303 -23.09 25.85 -18.37
C HIS A 303 -22.88 24.34 -18.27
N ARG A 304 -23.97 23.60 -18.38
CA ARG A 304 -24.01 22.13 -18.37
C ARG A 304 -24.71 21.61 -19.61
N GLU A 305 -24.07 20.66 -20.27
CA GLU A 305 -24.66 19.86 -21.34
C GLU A 305 -24.74 18.40 -20.89
N GLU A 306 -25.83 17.72 -21.26
CA GLU A 306 -26.04 16.30 -21.01
C GLU A 306 -26.14 15.55 -22.33
N ILE A 307 -25.38 14.46 -22.44
CA ILE A 307 -25.36 13.63 -23.64
C ILE A 307 -25.77 12.21 -23.23
N PRO A 308 -26.94 11.73 -23.68
CA PRO A 308 -27.42 10.41 -23.36
C PRO A 308 -26.62 9.34 -24.11
N LEU A 309 -25.98 8.44 -23.37
CA LEU A 309 -25.24 7.31 -23.93
C LEU A 309 -25.09 6.25 -22.85
N SER A 310 -25.61 5.04 -23.11
CA SER A 310 -25.63 3.97 -22.11
C SER A 310 -24.38 3.10 -22.12
N GLY A 311 -24.11 2.52 -20.96
CA GLY A 311 -22.99 1.60 -20.73
C GLY A 311 -21.63 2.28 -20.76
N ILE A 312 -21.50 3.56 -20.41
CA ILE A 312 -20.20 4.24 -20.47
C ILE A 312 -19.24 3.60 -19.45
N THR A 313 -18.04 3.30 -19.92
CA THR A 313 -16.95 2.72 -19.13
C THR A 313 -15.84 3.73 -18.86
N ASP A 314 -15.53 4.60 -19.83
CA ASP A 314 -14.49 5.62 -19.68
C ASP A 314 -14.63 6.81 -20.64
N LEU A 315 -13.99 7.94 -20.30
CA LEU A 315 -13.87 9.16 -21.09
C LEU A 315 -12.40 9.57 -21.22
N LEU A 316 -11.89 9.63 -22.43
CA LEU A 316 -10.47 9.88 -22.69
C LEU A 316 -10.26 11.07 -23.64
N PRO A 317 -9.41 12.03 -23.29
CA PRO A 317 -8.96 13.08 -24.20
C PRO A 317 -8.33 12.52 -25.48
N LEU A 318 -8.83 12.91 -26.65
CA LEU A 318 -8.22 12.57 -27.96
C LEU A 318 -7.35 13.70 -28.51
N SER A 319 -7.89 14.91 -28.48
CA SER A 319 -7.27 16.16 -28.93
C SER A 319 -7.97 17.31 -28.19
N SER A 320 -7.56 18.56 -28.38
CA SER A 320 -8.26 19.73 -27.80
C SER A 320 -9.78 19.74 -28.10
N ASP A 321 -10.19 19.21 -29.25
CA ASP A 321 -11.57 19.30 -29.72
C ASP A 321 -12.34 17.98 -29.72
N ALA A 322 -11.75 16.88 -29.24
CA ALA A 322 -12.40 15.56 -29.28
C ALA A 322 -12.17 14.72 -28.03
N LEU A 323 -13.16 13.90 -27.70
CA LEU A 323 -13.12 12.87 -26.67
C LEU A 323 -13.39 11.50 -27.24
N LEU A 324 -12.67 10.51 -26.73
CA LEU A 324 -13.01 9.11 -26.92
C LEU A 324 -13.92 8.68 -25.77
N VAL A 325 -15.11 8.20 -26.12
CA VAL A 325 -16.10 7.70 -25.18
C VAL A 325 -16.16 6.19 -25.33
N LEU A 326 -15.79 5.46 -24.30
CA LEU A 326 -15.77 4.00 -24.29
C LEU A 326 -17.03 3.48 -23.61
N THR A 327 -17.62 2.42 -24.17
CA THR A 327 -18.83 1.83 -23.61
C THR A 327 -18.81 0.30 -23.65
N GLU A 328 -19.77 -0.32 -22.94
CA GLU A 328 -20.03 -1.75 -22.99
C GLU A 328 -20.55 -2.23 -24.36
N ASN A 329 -20.94 -1.30 -25.25
CA ASN A 329 -21.52 -1.61 -26.56
C ASN A 329 -20.72 -1.02 -27.74
N GLY A 330 -19.58 -0.38 -27.50
CA GLY A 330 -18.78 0.22 -28.56
C GLY A 330 -17.79 1.28 -28.08
N ALA A 331 -17.21 1.98 -29.03
CA ALA A 331 -16.42 3.18 -28.79
C ALA A 331 -16.90 4.31 -29.69
N PHE A 332 -16.89 5.53 -29.19
CA PHE A 332 -17.41 6.71 -29.89
C PHE A 332 -16.41 7.84 -29.84
N SER A 333 -16.37 8.64 -30.90
CA SER A 333 -15.65 9.91 -30.95
C SER A 333 -16.67 11.03 -30.76
N TYR A 334 -16.55 11.79 -29.68
CA TYR A 334 -17.35 12.97 -29.45
C TYR A 334 -16.57 14.23 -29.81
N GLN A 335 -17.10 15.02 -30.73
CA GLN A 335 -16.52 16.28 -31.20
C GLN A 335 -17.08 17.44 -30.36
N ILE A 336 -16.21 18.09 -29.58
CA ILE A 336 -16.60 19.09 -28.57
C ILE A 336 -17.17 20.37 -29.21
N LYS A 337 -16.74 20.72 -30.43
CA LYS A 337 -17.13 21.97 -31.09
C LYS A 337 -18.53 21.96 -31.67
N ASN A 338 -18.95 20.86 -32.27
CA ASN A 338 -20.24 20.71 -32.95
C ASN A 338 -21.19 19.74 -32.24
N GLY A 339 -20.74 19.06 -31.19
CA GLY A 339 -21.55 18.12 -30.41
C GLY A 339 -21.83 16.80 -31.13
N GLU A 340 -21.09 16.49 -32.21
CA GLU A 340 -21.31 15.26 -32.97
C GLU A 340 -20.70 14.05 -32.26
N LEU A 341 -21.49 12.98 -32.12
CA LEU A 341 -21.08 11.71 -31.57
C LEU A 341 -21.04 10.67 -32.69
N GLU A 342 -19.85 10.21 -33.06
CA GLU A 342 -19.64 9.25 -34.14
C GLU A 342 -19.19 7.90 -33.57
N GLU A 343 -19.83 6.81 -34.00
CA GLU A 343 -19.39 5.46 -33.64
C GLU A 343 -18.09 5.09 -34.37
N ILE A 344 -17.12 4.54 -33.62
CA ILE A 344 -15.90 3.98 -34.17
C ILE A 344 -16.17 2.51 -34.47
N ILE A 345 -16.20 2.18 -35.76
CA ILE A 345 -16.49 0.83 -36.23
C ILE A 345 -15.19 0.13 -36.62
N ASP A 346 -14.90 -1.01 -35.99
CA ASP A 346 -13.84 -1.90 -36.41
C ASP A 346 -14.34 -2.92 -37.45
N PRO A 347 -13.48 -3.44 -38.35
CA PRO A 347 -13.91 -4.31 -39.44
C PRO A 347 -14.55 -5.64 -39.00
N LYS A 348 -14.22 -6.13 -37.79
CA LYS A 348 -14.70 -7.41 -37.27
C LYS A 348 -15.90 -7.25 -36.32
N GLY A 349 -16.19 -6.03 -35.90
CA GLY A 349 -17.21 -5.73 -34.89
C GLY A 349 -16.81 -6.10 -33.48
N ASP A 350 -15.51 -6.27 -33.20
CA ASP A 350 -15.00 -6.66 -31.89
C ASP A 350 -15.31 -5.60 -30.81
N LEU A 351 -15.40 -4.32 -31.18
CA LEU A 351 -15.73 -3.23 -30.25
C LEU A 351 -17.16 -3.34 -29.70
N LYS A 352 -18.07 -4.02 -30.39
CA LYS A 352 -19.46 -4.22 -29.94
C LYS A 352 -19.60 -5.14 -28.74
N PHE A 353 -18.54 -5.85 -28.36
CA PHE A 353 -18.51 -6.75 -27.20
C PHE A 353 -17.96 -6.08 -25.93
N GLY A 354 -17.85 -4.75 -25.97
CA GLY A 354 -17.52 -3.89 -24.86
C GLY A 354 -16.04 -3.51 -24.82
N VAL A 355 -15.81 -2.22 -24.57
CA VAL A 355 -14.49 -1.63 -24.41
C VAL A 355 -14.42 -1.05 -23.01
N PHE A 356 -13.59 -1.65 -22.14
CA PHE A 356 -13.57 -1.32 -20.71
C PHE A 356 -12.40 -0.44 -20.30
N ALA A 357 -11.43 -0.27 -21.19
CA ALA A 357 -10.32 0.66 -21.04
C ALA A 357 -9.77 1.01 -22.42
N GLY A 358 -9.07 2.13 -22.51
CA GLY A 358 -8.45 2.55 -23.76
C GLY A 358 -7.42 3.63 -23.54
N GLY A 359 -6.80 4.07 -24.63
CA GLY A 359 -5.85 5.16 -24.57
C GLY A 359 -5.35 5.55 -25.95
N VAL A 360 -4.56 6.61 -25.99
CA VAL A 360 -4.02 7.18 -27.23
C VAL A 360 -2.52 7.36 -27.05
N ASN A 361 -1.74 6.94 -28.04
CA ASN A 361 -0.29 7.09 -28.04
C ASN A 361 0.24 7.28 -29.47
N ASN A 362 1.57 7.18 -29.67
CA ASN A 362 2.19 7.37 -30.99
C ASN A 362 1.75 6.33 -32.02
N SER A 363 1.33 5.16 -31.57
CA SER A 363 0.85 4.06 -32.42
C SER A 363 -0.64 4.17 -32.75
N GLY A 364 -1.37 5.14 -32.18
CA GLY A 364 -2.78 5.42 -32.48
C GLY A 364 -3.72 5.25 -31.28
N LYS A 365 -4.98 4.94 -31.57
CA LYS A 365 -6.02 4.68 -30.56
C LYS A 365 -5.98 3.20 -30.17
N ILE A 366 -5.99 2.91 -28.88
CA ILE A 366 -5.96 1.56 -28.32
C ILE A 366 -7.26 1.30 -27.57
N PHE A 367 -7.87 0.15 -27.84
CA PHE A 367 -9.13 -0.29 -27.26
C PHE A 367 -8.89 -1.62 -26.57
N ALA A 368 -9.03 -1.67 -25.25
CA ALA A 368 -8.94 -2.90 -24.50
C ALA A 368 -10.23 -3.71 -24.70
N ILE A 369 -10.10 -4.86 -25.35
CA ILE A 369 -11.19 -5.80 -25.62
C ILE A 369 -11.00 -7.05 -24.77
N ARG A 370 -11.91 -8.01 -24.90
CA ARG A 370 -11.78 -9.28 -24.21
C ARG A 370 -10.55 -10.05 -24.71
N GLY A 371 -9.70 -10.51 -23.80
CA GLY A 371 -8.50 -11.28 -24.15
C GLY A 371 -7.37 -10.52 -24.86
N GLY A 372 -7.48 -9.19 -25.02
CA GLY A 372 -6.47 -8.44 -25.76
C GLY A 372 -6.81 -6.98 -26.03
N PHE A 373 -6.29 -6.43 -27.12
CA PHE A 373 -6.58 -5.07 -27.52
C PHE A 373 -6.67 -4.93 -29.03
N LEU A 374 -7.47 -3.96 -29.48
CA LEU A 374 -7.44 -3.44 -30.84
C LEU A 374 -6.65 -2.14 -30.88
N ARG A 375 -5.99 -1.91 -32.01
CA ARG A 375 -5.28 -0.69 -32.32
C ARG A 375 -5.77 -0.13 -33.64
N LEU A 376 -6.19 1.13 -33.64
CA LEU A 376 -6.44 1.92 -34.83
C LEU A 376 -5.27 2.88 -35.03
N SER A 377 -4.43 2.57 -36.01
CA SER A 377 -3.27 3.39 -36.35
C SER A 377 -3.67 4.77 -36.89
N PRO A 378 -2.77 5.78 -36.85
CA PRO A 378 -3.03 7.10 -37.43
C PRO A 378 -3.32 7.06 -38.94
N SER A 379 -2.85 6.04 -39.65
CA SER A 379 -3.12 5.83 -41.08
C SER A 379 -4.47 5.14 -41.35
N GLY A 380 -5.25 4.81 -40.31
CA GLY A 380 -6.57 4.19 -40.43
C GLY A 380 -6.54 2.66 -40.49
N ASN A 381 -5.38 2.02 -40.34
CA ASN A 381 -5.28 0.57 -40.31
C ASN A 381 -5.62 0.01 -38.92
N TRP A 382 -6.39 -1.07 -38.90
CA TRP A 382 -6.77 -1.82 -37.70
C TRP A 382 -5.84 -3.02 -37.50
N GLU A 383 -5.39 -3.19 -36.26
CA GLU A 383 -4.61 -4.34 -35.83
C GLU A 383 -5.15 -4.87 -34.50
N GLY A 384 -5.30 -6.18 -34.40
CA GLY A 384 -5.72 -6.84 -33.16
C GLY A 384 -4.58 -7.64 -32.56
N PHE A 385 -4.43 -7.56 -31.25
CA PHE A 385 -3.47 -8.35 -30.50
C PHE A 385 -4.18 -9.15 -29.42
N ILE A 386 -4.10 -10.47 -29.53
CA ILE A 386 -4.58 -11.40 -28.50
C ILE A 386 -3.40 -11.74 -27.61
N ILE A 387 -3.58 -11.56 -26.30
CA ILE A 387 -2.51 -11.81 -25.34
C ILE A 387 -2.33 -13.32 -25.20
N PRO A 388 -1.12 -13.85 -25.41
CA PRO A 388 -0.91 -15.30 -25.34
C PRO A 388 -1.12 -15.84 -23.93
N GLY A 389 -1.87 -16.94 -23.82
CA GLY A 389 -2.04 -17.68 -22.57
C GLY A 389 -3.08 -17.09 -21.61
N ILE A 390 -3.88 -16.11 -22.02
CA ILE A 390 -5.00 -15.61 -21.21
C ILE A 390 -6.35 -16.11 -21.73
N ASP A 391 -7.31 -16.20 -20.82
CA ASP A 391 -8.71 -16.50 -21.13
C ASP A 391 -9.33 -15.35 -21.92
N LEU A 392 -9.79 -15.66 -23.15
CA LEU A 392 -10.36 -14.69 -24.08
C LEU A 392 -11.69 -14.10 -23.61
N SER A 393 -12.33 -14.67 -22.58
CA SER A 393 -13.55 -14.11 -21.99
C SER A 393 -13.27 -12.95 -21.03
N ARG A 394 -12.01 -12.80 -20.58
CA ARG A 394 -11.61 -11.86 -19.53
C ARG A 394 -11.60 -10.42 -20.03
N LEU A 395 -12.15 -9.55 -19.18
CA LEU A 395 -12.20 -8.11 -19.42
C LEU A 395 -10.88 -7.46 -19.00
N ILE A 396 -10.40 -6.54 -19.83
CA ILE A 396 -9.26 -5.69 -19.50
C ILE A 396 -9.80 -4.33 -19.09
N ARG A 397 -9.78 -4.06 -17.78
CA ARG A 397 -10.40 -2.86 -17.17
C ARG A 397 -9.43 -1.74 -16.86
N ASN A 398 -8.13 -2.02 -16.85
CA ASN A 398 -7.11 -0.98 -16.62
C ASN A 398 -6.04 -1.05 -17.69
N LEU A 399 -5.82 0.10 -18.32
CA LEU A 399 -4.84 0.31 -19.36
C LEU A 399 -4.09 1.60 -19.06
N ALA A 400 -2.77 1.57 -19.22
CA ALA A 400 -1.96 2.77 -19.25
C ALA A 400 -1.06 2.74 -20.49
N THR A 401 -0.99 3.84 -21.22
CA THR A 401 -0.25 3.89 -22.47
C THR A 401 0.43 5.25 -22.65
N ARG A 402 1.65 5.24 -23.20
CA ARG A 402 2.44 6.44 -23.50
C ARG A 402 3.52 6.10 -24.52
N ASP A 403 3.75 7.01 -25.45
CA ASP A 403 4.75 6.86 -26.51
C ASP A 403 4.53 5.53 -27.26
N ASP A 404 5.43 4.56 -27.13
CA ASP A 404 5.32 3.22 -27.73
C ASP A 404 4.98 2.12 -26.72
N TYR A 405 4.77 2.47 -25.45
CA TYR A 405 4.54 1.52 -24.37
C TYR A 405 3.06 1.38 -24.02
N LEU A 406 2.63 0.14 -23.84
CA LEU A 406 1.28 -0.23 -23.43
C LEU A 406 1.37 -1.17 -22.22
N PHE A 407 0.56 -0.88 -21.20
CA PHE A 407 0.43 -1.71 -20.00
C PHE A 407 -1.04 -2.05 -19.77
N LEU A 408 -1.31 -3.33 -19.51
CA LEU A 408 -2.66 -3.83 -19.26
C LEU A 408 -2.67 -4.61 -17.95
N ALA A 409 -3.61 -4.28 -17.07
CA ALA A 409 -3.88 -5.11 -15.90
C ALA A 409 -4.70 -6.33 -16.33
N LEU A 410 -4.16 -7.52 -16.07
CA LEU A 410 -4.84 -8.77 -16.34
C LEU A 410 -5.38 -9.34 -15.03
N GLU A 411 -6.69 -9.53 -14.97
CA GLU A 411 -7.36 -10.04 -13.77
C GLU A 411 -6.74 -11.37 -13.33
N ASN A 412 -6.18 -11.40 -12.10
CA ASN A 412 -5.46 -12.54 -11.51
C ASN A 412 -4.21 -13.05 -12.28
N GLU A 413 -3.78 -12.37 -13.35
CA GLU A 413 -2.63 -12.79 -14.16
C GLU A 413 -1.45 -11.82 -14.08
N GLY A 414 -1.64 -10.65 -13.49
CA GLY A 414 -0.60 -9.64 -13.28
C GLY A 414 -0.64 -8.53 -14.32
N LEU A 415 0.54 -8.03 -14.71
CA LEU A 415 0.68 -6.89 -15.60
C LEU A 415 1.25 -7.32 -16.96
N PHE A 416 0.51 -7.13 -18.03
CA PHE A 416 1.02 -7.26 -19.38
C PHE A 416 1.71 -5.96 -19.79
N ALA A 417 2.99 -6.05 -20.17
CA ALA A 417 3.79 -4.92 -20.65
C ALA A 417 4.17 -5.16 -22.10
N PHE A 418 3.90 -4.19 -22.99
CA PHE A 418 4.17 -4.27 -24.41
C PHE A 418 4.88 -3.03 -24.95
N ASN A 419 6.02 -3.25 -25.58
CA ASN A 419 6.71 -2.26 -26.41
C ASN A 419 6.27 -2.46 -27.86
N GLN A 420 5.44 -1.55 -28.35
CA GLN A 420 4.83 -1.63 -29.67
C GLN A 420 5.81 -1.41 -30.81
N LYS A 421 6.85 -0.60 -30.59
CA LYS A 421 7.87 -0.30 -31.60
C LYS A 421 8.74 -1.52 -31.89
N GLU A 422 9.10 -2.24 -30.84
CA GLU A 422 9.96 -3.43 -30.94
C GLU A 422 9.14 -4.73 -31.08
N ASN A 423 7.82 -4.64 -30.95
CA ASN A 423 6.90 -5.79 -30.91
C ASN A 423 7.32 -6.83 -29.86
N ARG A 424 7.75 -6.36 -28.69
CA ARG A 424 8.16 -7.21 -27.55
C ARG A 424 7.19 -7.04 -26.40
N TYR A 425 6.77 -8.15 -25.80
CA TYR A 425 5.93 -8.14 -24.61
C TYR A 425 6.49 -9.05 -23.51
N GLN A 426 6.03 -8.80 -22.29
CA GLN A 426 6.20 -9.71 -21.16
C GLN A 426 5.01 -9.61 -20.19
N ILE A 427 4.81 -10.66 -19.39
CA ILE A 427 3.83 -10.68 -18.31
C ILE A 427 4.60 -10.64 -16.99
N ILE A 428 4.39 -9.58 -16.23
CA ILE A 428 5.01 -9.34 -14.93
C ILE A 428 4.06 -9.85 -13.85
N LYS A 429 4.53 -10.81 -13.05
CA LYS A 429 3.79 -11.46 -11.95
C LYS A 429 4.44 -11.13 -10.60
N GLU A 430 3.89 -11.68 -9.50
CA GLU A 430 4.47 -11.50 -8.15
C GLU A 430 5.95 -11.89 -8.07
N LYS A 431 6.32 -13.00 -8.74
CA LYS A 431 7.71 -13.49 -8.79
C LYS A 431 8.68 -12.50 -9.46
N ASP A 432 8.16 -11.61 -10.31
CA ASP A 432 8.94 -10.63 -11.08
C ASP A 432 9.01 -9.27 -10.37
N GLY A 433 8.34 -9.12 -9.22
CA GLY A 433 8.38 -7.91 -8.39
C GLY A 433 7.02 -7.31 -8.05
N LEU A 434 5.93 -7.78 -8.66
CA LEU A 434 4.60 -7.23 -8.40
C LEU A 434 4.12 -7.54 -6.97
N LEU A 435 3.46 -6.59 -6.30
CA LEU A 435 2.92 -6.83 -4.94
C LEU A 435 1.80 -7.87 -4.92
N SER A 436 0.94 -7.86 -5.93
CA SER A 436 -0.24 -8.71 -6.05
C SER A 436 -0.63 -8.83 -7.52
N LEU A 437 -1.28 -9.93 -7.90
CA LEU A 437 -1.86 -10.10 -9.24
C LEU A 437 -3.18 -9.33 -9.42
N ASN A 438 -3.77 -8.83 -8.33
CA ASN A 438 -5.01 -8.05 -8.34
C ASN A 438 -4.71 -6.56 -8.48
N LEU A 439 -4.64 -6.11 -9.73
CA LEU A 439 -4.30 -4.73 -10.06
C LEU A 439 -5.57 -3.88 -10.22
N ASN A 440 -5.66 -2.83 -9.43
CA ASN A 440 -6.84 -1.96 -9.35
C ASN A 440 -6.74 -0.73 -10.26
N ALA A 441 -5.53 -0.19 -10.46
CA ALA A 441 -5.30 0.96 -11.32
C ALA A 441 -3.86 1.01 -11.83
N LEU A 442 -3.68 1.61 -13.01
CA LEU A 442 -2.39 1.87 -13.62
C LEU A 442 -2.28 3.36 -13.94
N TYR A 443 -1.11 3.94 -13.71
CA TYR A 443 -0.81 5.32 -14.11
C TYR A 443 0.61 5.42 -14.63
N LEU A 444 0.79 6.04 -15.79
CA LEU A 444 2.09 6.12 -16.47
C LEU A 444 2.53 7.58 -16.57
N ASP A 445 3.70 7.89 -16.00
CA ASP A 445 4.35 9.19 -16.15
C ASP A 445 5.53 9.11 -17.15
N LYS A 446 6.40 10.13 -17.17
CA LYS A 446 7.53 10.21 -18.11
C LYS A 446 8.60 9.12 -17.87
N GLU A 447 8.69 8.61 -16.65
CA GLU A 447 9.78 7.75 -16.17
C GLU A 447 9.27 6.46 -15.51
N TYR A 448 8.12 6.52 -14.84
CA TYR A 448 7.59 5.44 -14.03
C TYR A 448 6.18 5.02 -14.41
N LEU A 449 5.94 3.71 -14.27
CA LEU A 449 4.62 3.12 -14.17
C LEU A 449 4.29 2.95 -12.69
N TRP A 450 3.17 3.53 -12.27
CA TRP A 450 2.57 3.37 -10.96
C TRP A 450 1.45 2.34 -11.05
N ILE A 451 1.50 1.36 -10.15
CA ILE A 451 0.64 0.19 -10.16
C ILE A 451 -0.03 0.09 -8.80
N ALA A 452 -1.33 0.32 -8.74
CA ALA A 452 -2.12 0.13 -7.53
C ALA A 452 -2.69 -1.29 -7.50
N SER A 453 -2.60 -1.93 -6.35
CA SER A 453 -3.12 -3.27 -6.08
C SER A 453 -3.86 -3.32 -4.75
N ASP A 454 -4.49 -4.46 -4.44
CA ASP A 454 -5.08 -4.73 -3.13
C ASP A 454 -4.06 -4.75 -1.98
N LYS A 455 -2.76 -4.94 -2.26
CA LYS A 455 -1.66 -4.94 -1.27
C LYS A 455 -0.89 -3.61 -1.19
N GLY A 456 -1.30 -2.59 -1.94
CA GLY A 456 -0.66 -1.27 -1.95
C GLY A 456 -0.17 -0.84 -3.34
N ILE A 457 0.77 0.10 -3.38
CA ILE A 457 1.23 0.76 -4.61
C ILE A 457 2.67 0.35 -4.92
N SER A 458 2.92 -0.06 -6.16
CA SER A 458 4.26 -0.29 -6.70
C SER A 458 4.60 0.78 -7.74
N ARG A 459 5.86 1.18 -7.78
CA ARG A 459 6.42 2.04 -8.83
C ARG A 459 7.53 1.28 -9.56
N LEU A 460 7.47 1.29 -10.89
CA LEU A 460 8.37 0.58 -11.78
C LEU A 460 8.96 1.53 -12.84
N ARG A 461 10.28 1.54 -13.00
CA ARG A 461 10.94 2.21 -14.13
C ARG A 461 10.75 1.37 -15.39
N TYR A 462 9.75 1.72 -16.19
CA TYR A 462 9.24 0.82 -17.24
C TYR A 462 10.12 0.75 -18.50
N LYS A 463 11.00 1.72 -18.73
CA LYS A 463 11.90 1.71 -19.89
C LYS A 463 12.99 0.65 -19.78
N ASP A 464 13.29 0.20 -18.57
CA ASP A 464 14.30 -0.82 -18.32
C ASP A 464 13.73 -2.26 -18.45
N LEU A 465 12.44 -2.38 -18.76
CA LEU A 465 11.76 -3.66 -18.91
C LEU A 465 12.09 -4.37 -20.23
N PHE A 466 12.42 -3.61 -21.27
CA PHE A 466 12.59 -4.11 -22.64
C PHE A 466 14.06 -4.08 -23.02
#